data_AF-A0A0S7Y6C4-F1
#
_entry.id   AF-A0A0S7Y6C4-F1
#
_cell.length_a   1.000
_cell.length_b   1.000
_cell.length_c   1.000
_cell.angle_alpha   90.00
_cell.angle_beta   90.00
_cell.angle_gamma   90.00
#
_symmetry.space_group_name_H-M   'P 1'
#
loop_
_entity.id
_entity.type
_entity.pdbx_description
1 polymer ?
#
loop_
_entity_poly.entity_id
_entity_poly.type
_entity_poly.pdbx_seq_one_letter_code
_entity_poly.pdbx_strand_id
1 'polypeptide(L)' 'MIKGRMKTAKSQRSQLVNVGTPERPIWVSEKALQPETKEGGEWWAMIAEGSVVLKPEVLDRLLEVTESEKS' A
#
# COMPACT_ATOMS: atom_id res chain seq x y z
N MET A 1 -5.15 -21.12 -43.45
CA MET A 1 -4.72 -21.40 -42.06
C MET A 1 -4.43 -20.07 -41.36
N ILE A 2 -5.35 -19.55 -40.55
CA ILE A 2 -5.11 -18.34 -39.75
C ILE A 2 -4.94 -18.79 -38.30
N LYS A 3 -3.68 -18.99 -37.87
CA LYS A 3 -3.33 -19.13 -36.45
C LYS A 3 -2.93 -17.76 -35.93
N GLY A 4 -3.91 -16.94 -35.58
CA GLY A 4 -3.71 -15.67 -34.89
C GLY A 4 -4.12 -15.82 -33.43
N ARG A 5 -3.12 -16.01 -32.55
CA ARG A 5 -3.23 -16.13 -31.09
C ARG A 5 -4.46 -15.41 -30.51
N MET A 6 -5.38 -16.19 -29.92
CA MET A 6 -6.29 -15.67 -28.91
C MET A 6 -5.42 -15.05 -27.80
N LYS A 7 -5.48 -13.72 -27.67
CA LYS A 7 -5.00 -13.06 -26.45
C LYS A 7 -5.88 -13.58 -25.34
N THR A 8 -5.38 -14.54 -24.56
CA THR A 8 -6.01 -14.94 -23.30
C THR A 8 -6.17 -13.68 -22.49
N ALA A 9 -7.42 -13.25 -22.28
CA ALA A 9 -7.76 -12.21 -21.33
C ALA A 9 -7.11 -12.62 -20.02
N LYS A 10 -5.98 -11.99 -19.67
CA LYS A 10 -5.36 -12.18 -18.37
C LYS A 10 -6.45 -11.80 -17.38
N SER A 11 -6.94 -12.81 -16.70
CA SER A 11 -7.90 -12.75 -15.61
C SER A 11 -7.73 -11.44 -14.84
N GLN A 12 -8.66 -10.50 -15.02
CA GLN A 12 -8.73 -9.22 -14.31
C GLN A 12 -8.93 -9.39 -12.79
N ARG A 13 -8.91 -10.62 -12.27
CA ARG A 13 -9.14 -10.96 -10.86
C ARG A 13 -7.92 -10.82 -9.94
N SER A 14 -6.76 -10.38 -10.44
CA SER A 14 -5.50 -10.40 -9.65
C SER A 14 -5.06 -9.04 -9.09
N GLN A 15 -5.94 -8.05 -8.94
CA GLN A 15 -5.51 -6.68 -8.55
C GLN A 15 -5.90 -6.25 -7.14
N LEU A 16 -6.54 -7.12 -6.36
CA LEU A 16 -6.95 -6.81 -4.99
C LEU A 16 -6.16 -7.64 -3.97
N VAL A 17 -5.68 -6.98 -2.92
CA VAL A 17 -4.90 -7.54 -1.81
C VAL A 17 -5.69 -7.39 -0.51
N ASN A 18 -5.75 -8.45 0.30
CA ASN A 18 -6.34 -8.35 1.64
C ASN A 18 -5.32 -7.78 2.62
N VAL A 19 -5.64 -6.63 3.23
CA VAL A 19 -4.85 -6.01 4.31
C VAL A 19 -5.50 -6.14 5.68
N GLY A 20 -6.68 -6.75 5.76
CA GLY A 20 -7.39 -7.05 7.01
C GLY A 20 -7.06 -8.44 7.56
N THR A 21 -7.81 -8.87 8.58
CA THR A 21 -7.71 -10.23 9.13
C THR A 21 -8.59 -11.21 8.35
N PRO A 22 -8.44 -12.54 8.51
CA PRO A 22 -9.34 -13.51 7.90
C PRO A 22 -10.81 -13.31 8.32
N GLU A 23 -11.05 -12.87 9.56
CA GLU A 23 -12.38 -12.62 10.12
C GLU A 23 -12.96 -11.27 9.68
N ARG A 24 -12.09 -10.31 9.34
CA ARG A 24 -12.45 -8.96 8.89
C ARG A 24 -11.56 -8.56 7.71
N PRO A 25 -11.77 -9.14 6.51
CA PRO A 25 -10.93 -8.85 5.37
C PRO A 25 -11.21 -7.46 4.82
N ILE A 26 -10.15 -6.75 4.44
CA ILE A 26 -10.21 -5.44 3.79
C ILE A 26 -9.46 -5.59 2.48
N TRP A 27 -10.19 -5.55 1.36
CA TRP A 27 -9.62 -5.71 0.03
C TRP A 27 -9.31 -4.35 -0.58
N VAL A 28 -8.05 -4.14 -0.96
CA VAL A 28 -7.56 -2.89 -1.56
C VAL A 28 -6.86 -3.17 -2.86
N SER A 29 -6.76 -2.17 -3.74
CA SER A 29 -5.95 -2.32 -4.94
C SER A 29 -4.47 -2.47 -4.57
N GLU A 30 -3.69 -3.15 -5.42
CA GLU A 30 -2.23 -3.22 -5.23
C GLU A 30 -1.58 -1.82 -5.24
N LYS A 31 -2.17 -0.86 -5.96
CA LYS A 31 -1.71 0.54 -6.00
C LYS A 31 -1.95 1.28 -4.68
N ALA A 32 -3.01 0.94 -3.95
CA ALA A 32 -3.26 1.52 -2.63
C ALA A 32 -2.15 1.14 -1.62
N LEU A 33 -1.38 0.08 -1.88
CA LEU A 33 -0.23 -0.31 -1.07
C LEU A 33 1.05 0.46 -1.39
N GLN A 34 1.02 1.39 -2.35
CA GLN A 34 2.16 2.18 -2.79
C GLN A 34 1.96 3.64 -2.35
N PRO A 35 2.43 4.06 -1.15
CA PRO A 35 2.18 5.38 -0.58
C PRO A 35 2.65 6.55 -1.44
N GLU A 36 3.65 6.31 -2.30
CA GLU A 36 4.19 7.26 -3.27
C GLU A 36 3.23 7.56 -4.43
N THR A 37 2.24 6.70 -4.66
CA THR A 37 1.19 6.94 -5.64
C THR A 37 0.07 7.78 -5.04
N LYS A 38 -0.67 8.51 -5.88
CA LYS A 38 -1.83 9.28 -5.42
C LYS A 38 -2.85 8.42 -4.67
N GLU A 39 -3.15 7.24 -5.20
CA GLU A 39 -4.12 6.29 -4.62
C GLU A 39 -3.64 5.73 -3.28
N GLY A 40 -2.37 5.34 -3.17
CA GLY A 40 -1.81 4.89 -1.90
C GLY A 40 -1.72 6.00 -0.87
N GLY A 41 -1.29 7.20 -1.25
CA GLY A 41 -1.26 8.35 -0.35
C GLY A 41 -2.64 8.68 0.24
N GLU A 42 -3.68 8.70 -0.59
CA GLU A 42 -5.07 8.90 -0.15
C GLU A 42 -5.53 7.77 0.79
N TRP A 43 -5.24 6.51 0.45
CA TRP A 43 -5.62 5.36 1.27
C TRP A 43 -4.95 5.35 2.65
N TRP A 44 -3.64 5.55 2.71
CA TRP A 44 -2.89 5.59 3.96
C TRP A 44 -3.22 6.81 4.82
N ALA A 45 -3.62 7.93 4.20
CA ALA A 45 -4.16 9.08 4.93
C ALA A 45 -5.53 8.81 5.56
N MET A 46 -6.34 7.89 5.01
CA MET A 46 -7.65 7.51 5.55
C MET A 46 -7.56 6.48 6.69
N ILE A 47 -6.59 5.56 6.65
CA ILE A 47 -6.51 4.45 7.61
C ILE A 47 -6.30 4.93 9.05
N ALA A 48 -5.74 6.12 9.25
CA ALA A 48 -5.57 6.63 10.59
C ALA A 48 -5.79 8.13 10.64
N GLU A 49 -6.88 8.50 11.30
CA GLU A 49 -7.10 9.83 11.83
C GLU A 49 -5.88 10.21 12.69
N GLY A 50 -5.10 11.18 12.23
CA GLY A 50 -3.84 11.60 12.88
C GLY A 50 -2.57 10.89 12.41
N SER A 51 -2.62 10.01 11.40
CA SER A 51 -1.39 9.47 10.81
C SER A 51 -0.74 10.42 9.82
N VAL A 52 0.59 10.46 9.86
CA VAL A 52 1.43 11.30 8.99
C VAL A 52 2.28 10.37 8.14
N VAL A 53 2.19 10.52 6.82
CA VAL A 53 3.12 9.88 5.89
C VAL A 53 4.42 10.65 5.91
N LEU A 54 5.48 10.03 6.43
CA LEU A 54 6.79 10.63 6.54
C LEU A 54 7.66 10.26 5.35
N LYS A 55 8.52 11.19 4.93
CA LYS A 55 9.61 10.85 4.02
C LYS A 55 10.67 10.04 4.76
N PRO A 56 11.40 9.14 4.08
CA PRO A 56 12.44 8.31 4.73
C PRO A 56 13.42 9.13 5.56
N GLU A 57 13.86 10.28 5.06
CA GLU A 57 14.86 11.12 5.75
C GLU A 57 14.32 11.75 7.04
N VAL A 58 13.00 11.86 7.17
CA VAL A 58 12.33 12.37 8.37
C VAL A 58 12.13 11.26 9.39
N LEU A 59 11.91 10.02 8.93
CA LEU A 59 11.79 8.85 9.79
C LEU A 59 13.09 8.59 10.56
N ASP A 60 14.25 8.63 9.87
CA ASP A 60 15.55 8.39 10.49
C ASP A 60 15.80 9.37 11.66
N ARG A 61 15.50 10.66 11.45
CA ARG A 61 15.63 11.68 12.50
C ARG A 61 14.68 11.45 13.69
N LEU A 62 13.46 10.96 13.43
CA LEU A 62 12.51 10.67 14.50
C LEU A 62 12.97 9.48 15.35
N LEU A 63 13.53 8.45 14.71
CA LEU A 63 14.07 7.29 15.40
C LEU A 63 15.24 7.67 16.31
N GLU A 64 16.18 8.49 15.81
CA GLU A 64 17.31 9.01 16.60
C GLU A 64 16.85 9.74 17.88
N VAL A 65 15.83 10.59 17.78
CA VAL A 65 15.28 11.31 18.95
C VAL A 65 14.67 10.34 19.96
N THR A 66 13.88 9.35 19.52
CA THR A 66 13.26 8.38 20.42
C THR A 66 14.24 7.41 21.09
N GLU A 67 15.37 7.11 20.45
CA GLU A 67 16.42 6.29 21.07
C GLU A 67 17.19 7.09 22.14
N SER A 68 17.35 8.41 21.93
CA SER A 68 18.05 9.28 22.88
C SER A 68 17.30 9.49 24.21
N GLU A 69 15.97 9.44 24.21
CA GLU A 69 15.16 9.57 25.44
C GLU A 69 15.03 8.28 26.27
N LYS A 70 15.59 7.16 25.81
CA LYS A 70 15.62 5.88 26.55
C LYS A 70 16.92 5.61 27.32
N SER A 71 17.91 6.52 27.26
CA SER A 71 19.17 6.45 28.02
C SER A 71 19.17 7.41 29.20
#